data_AF-A0A972V1P2-F1
#
_entry.id   AF-A0A972V1P2-F1
#
_cell.length_a   1.000
_cell.length_b   1.000
_cell.length_c   1.000
_cell.angle_alpha   90.00
_cell.angle_beta   90.00
_cell.angle_gamma   90.00
#
_symmetry.space_group_name_H-M   'P 1'
#
loop_
_entity.id
_entity.type
_entity.pdbx_description
1 polymer ?
#
loop_
_entity_poly.entity_id
_entity_poly.type
_entity_poly.pdbx_seq_one_letter_code
_entity_poly.pdbx_strand_id
1 'polypeptide(L)'
;MAVTNVVFYLLSLGYMFISPKVLYIHFVVMLYNIGVNSFVIFALGLSSKKSIDLEQRAMFNYQGMGTAQWLITFPILFGPLAVYGILLLAFGATAAYIVLGGIGLLGIILHPKLIDYFTKEYLNRKHKMISAYKST
;
A
#
# COMPACT_ATOMS: atom_id res chain seq x y z
N MET A 1 5.72 5.36 1.49
CA MET A 1 5.22 4.17 2.22
C MET A 1 6.24 3.63 3.22
N ALA A 2 7.46 3.24 2.78
CA ALA A 2 8.44 2.59 3.66
C ALA A 2 8.78 3.37 4.93
N VAL A 3 9.31 4.60 4.80
CA VAL A 3 9.73 5.43 5.95
C VAL A 3 8.59 5.64 6.95
N THR A 4 7.42 6.05 6.46
CA THR A 4 6.24 6.28 7.30
C THR A 4 5.82 5.05 8.09
N ASN A 5 5.79 3.87 7.46
CA ASN A 5 5.42 2.62 8.14
C ASN A 5 6.48 2.18 9.17
N VAL A 6 7.76 2.39 8.89
CA VAL A 6 8.85 2.13 9.86
C VAL A 6 8.72 3.04 11.07
N VAL A 7 8.47 4.33 10.86
CA VAL A 7 8.25 5.28 11.97
C VAL A 7 7.07 4.86 12.82
N PHE A 8 5.93 4.52 12.22
CA PHE A 8 4.76 4.06 12.98
C PHE A 8 4.99 2.73 13.70
N TYR A 9 5.73 1.81 13.09
CA TYR A 9 6.15 0.57 13.75
C TYR A 9 7.00 0.88 15.00
N LEU A 10 8.02 1.73 14.88
CA LEU A 10 8.87 2.12 15.99
C LEU A 10 8.07 2.83 17.11
N LEU A 11 7.17 3.74 16.76
CA LEU A 11 6.28 4.38 17.73
C LEU A 11 5.39 3.37 18.45
N SER A 12 4.92 2.35 17.74
CA SER A 12 4.08 1.31 18.33
C SER A 12 4.80 0.37 19.28
N LEU A 13 6.15 0.31 19.25
CA LEU A 13 6.93 -0.49 20.19
C LEU A 13 6.75 -0.04 21.64
N GLY A 14 6.40 1.23 21.88
CA GLY A 14 6.04 1.71 23.22
C GLY A 14 4.85 0.94 23.83
N TYR A 15 3.94 0.41 23.01
CA TYR A 15 2.79 -0.38 23.45
C TYR A 15 3.15 -1.84 23.80
N MET A 16 4.34 -2.31 23.42
CA MET A 16 4.80 -3.68 23.66
C MET A 16 4.79 -4.05 25.16
N PHE A 17 5.03 -3.08 26.05
CA PHE A 17 5.01 -3.30 27.50
C PHE A 17 3.64 -3.76 28.02
N ILE A 18 2.55 -3.40 27.34
CA ILE A 18 1.17 -3.80 27.68
C ILE A 18 0.81 -5.10 26.96
N SER A 19 1.24 -5.24 25.70
CA SER A 19 0.92 -6.40 24.88
C SER A 19 2.12 -6.78 24.00
N PRO A 20 2.93 -7.77 24.42
CA PRO A 20 4.11 -8.20 23.66
C PRO A 20 3.79 -8.70 22.25
N LYS A 21 2.56 -9.16 22.02
CA LYS A 21 2.08 -9.61 20.71
C LYS A 21 2.14 -8.52 19.63
N VAL A 22 2.08 -7.25 20.04
CA VAL A 22 2.09 -6.10 19.13
C VAL A 22 3.39 -6.02 18.34
N LEU A 23 4.52 -6.48 18.90
CA LEU A 23 5.81 -6.49 18.19
C LEU A 23 5.70 -7.24 16.87
N TYR A 24 5.36 -8.54 16.91
CA TYR A 24 5.37 -9.35 15.70
C TYR A 24 4.17 -9.05 14.78
N ILE A 25 3.01 -8.69 15.33
CA ILE A 25 1.83 -8.33 14.53
C ILE A 25 2.12 -7.07 13.72
N HIS A 26 2.59 -6.00 14.37
CA HIS A 26 2.87 -4.75 13.67
C HIS A 26 4.07 -4.89 12.73
N PHE A 27 5.06 -5.73 13.05
CA PHE A 27 6.16 -6.04 12.15
C PHE A 27 5.66 -6.68 10.84
N VAL A 28 4.81 -7.70 10.94
CA VAL A 28 4.22 -8.37 9.77
C VAL A 28 3.33 -7.40 8.96
N VAL A 29 2.51 -6.60 9.62
CA VAL A 29 1.67 -5.59 8.97
C VAL A 29 2.51 -4.52 8.28
N MET A 30 3.63 -4.10 8.88
CA MET A 30 4.59 -3.18 8.27
C MET A 30 5.17 -3.78 6.99
N LEU A 31 5.64 -5.03 7.03
CA LEU A 31 6.18 -5.72 5.84
C LEU A 31 5.14 -5.80 4.71
N TYR A 32 3.90 -6.17 5.04
CA TYR A 32 2.81 -6.22 4.06
C TYR A 32 2.51 -4.84 3.45
N ASN A 33 2.46 -3.79 4.27
CA ASN A 33 2.24 -2.43 3.78
C ASN A 33 3.36 -1.95 2.85
N ILE A 34 4.61 -2.24 3.19
CA ILE A 34 5.74 -1.82 2.39
C ILE A 34 5.79 -2.63 1.09
N GLY A 35 5.66 -3.96 1.14
CA GLY A 35 5.81 -4.83 -0.02
C GLY A 35 4.57 -4.91 -0.91
N VAL A 36 3.41 -5.23 -0.33
CA VAL A 36 2.20 -5.53 -1.11
C VAL A 36 1.38 -4.27 -1.38
N ASN A 37 1.11 -3.45 -0.36
CA ASN A 37 0.26 -2.27 -0.57
C ASN A 37 0.92 -1.25 -1.52
N SER A 38 2.24 -1.16 -1.57
CA SER A 38 2.95 -0.35 -2.58
C SER A 38 2.62 -0.80 -4.02
N PHE A 39 2.57 -2.11 -4.28
CA PHE A 39 2.16 -2.66 -5.57
C PHE A 39 0.73 -2.28 -5.93
N VAL A 40 -0.20 -2.44 -4.99
CA VAL A 40 -1.63 -2.11 -5.18
C VAL A 40 -1.78 -0.63 -5.56
N ILE A 41 -1.02 0.25 -4.90
CA ILE A 41 -1.04 1.69 -5.21
C ILE A 41 -0.54 1.96 -6.63
N PHE A 42 0.58 1.34 -7.05
CA PHE A 42 1.07 1.50 -8.42
C PHE A 42 0.07 0.97 -9.45
N ALA A 43 -0.54 -0.20 -9.20
CA ALA A 43 -1.52 -0.79 -10.11
C ALA A 43 -2.77 0.10 -10.27
N LEU A 44 -3.31 0.62 -9.16
CA LEU A 44 -4.48 1.48 -9.19
C LEU A 44 -4.17 2.88 -9.74
N GLY A 45 -2.93 3.36 -9.53
CA GLY A 45 -2.48 4.64 -10.06
C GLY A 45 -2.44 4.68 -11.60
N LEU A 46 -2.32 3.55 -12.28
CA LEU A 46 -2.45 3.47 -13.75
C LEU A 46 -3.86 3.83 -14.26
N SER A 47 -4.86 3.72 -13.39
CA SER A 47 -6.27 3.99 -13.71
C SER A 47 -6.74 5.38 -13.24
N SER A 48 -5.84 6.18 -12.67
CA SER A 48 -6.15 7.54 -12.21
C SER A 48 -6.47 8.47 -13.39
N LYS A 49 -7.62 9.14 -13.31
CA LYS A 49 -8.14 10.06 -14.35
C LYS A 49 -8.24 11.52 -13.90
N LYS A 50 -8.02 11.84 -12.62
CA LYS A 50 -8.11 13.20 -12.09
C LYS A 50 -6.76 13.94 -12.11
N SER A 51 -6.76 15.13 -12.69
CA SER A 51 -5.63 16.07 -12.62
C SER A 51 -5.41 16.51 -11.18
N ILE A 52 -4.13 16.68 -10.82
CA ILE A 52 -3.70 17.28 -9.55
C ILE A 52 -3.06 18.61 -9.93
N ASP A 53 -3.61 19.72 -9.43
CA ASP A 53 -3.01 21.04 -9.61
C ASP A 53 -1.70 21.14 -8.82
N LEU A 54 -0.59 21.40 -9.52
CA LEU A 54 0.74 21.50 -8.92
C LEU A 54 1.03 22.90 -8.37
N GLU A 55 0.22 23.90 -8.73
CA GLU A 55 0.38 25.29 -8.26
C GLU A 55 -0.30 25.53 -6.90
N GLN A 56 -1.27 24.68 -6.53
CA GLN A 56 -1.92 24.74 -5.22
C GLN A 56 -1.02 24.14 -4.12
N ARG A 57 -0.91 24.83 -2.97
CA ARG A 57 -0.12 24.38 -1.81
C ARG A 57 -0.49 22.92 -1.44
N ALA A 58 0.51 22.03 -1.54
CA ALA A 58 0.37 20.58 -1.41
C ALA A 58 -0.26 20.07 -0.11
N MET A 59 -0.28 20.87 0.95
CA MET A 59 -0.80 20.47 2.26
C MET A 59 -2.34 20.47 2.35
N PHE A 60 -3.04 21.09 1.39
CA PHE A 60 -4.52 21.12 1.34
C PHE A 60 -5.08 20.89 -0.07
N ASN A 61 -4.28 20.36 -0.99
CA ASN A 61 -4.78 20.01 -2.31
C ASN A 61 -5.50 18.65 -2.29
N TYR A 62 -6.81 18.69 -2.05
CA TYR A 62 -7.70 17.52 -2.16
C TYR A 62 -8.21 17.30 -3.59
N GLN A 63 -7.76 18.08 -4.58
CA GLN A 63 -8.10 17.84 -5.99
C GLN A 63 -7.45 16.53 -6.43
N GLY A 64 -8.28 15.52 -6.67
CA GLY A 64 -7.84 14.14 -6.89
C GLY A 64 -8.36 13.16 -5.84
N MET A 65 -8.72 13.62 -4.63
CA MET A 65 -9.47 12.83 -3.65
C MET A 65 -10.94 12.70 -4.06
N GLY A 66 -11.20 11.85 -5.05
CA GLY A 66 -12.55 11.41 -5.41
C GLY A 66 -12.75 9.92 -5.13
N THR A 67 -13.72 9.31 -5.80
CA THR A 67 -14.04 7.88 -5.73
C THR A 67 -12.82 6.97 -5.95
N ALA A 68 -11.87 7.38 -6.80
CA ALA A 68 -10.65 6.61 -7.05
C ALA A 68 -9.77 6.43 -5.79
N GLN A 69 -9.64 7.47 -4.96
CA GLN A 69 -8.86 7.38 -3.72
C GLN A 69 -9.55 6.47 -2.70
N TRP A 70 -10.87 6.60 -2.57
CA TRP A 70 -11.68 5.70 -1.75
C TRP A 70 -11.54 4.24 -2.20
N LEU A 71 -11.56 4.00 -3.52
CA LEU A 71 -11.36 2.67 -4.10
C LEU A 71 -9.98 2.10 -3.78
N ILE A 72 -8.94 2.93 -3.68
CA ILE A 72 -7.58 2.53 -3.26
C ILE A 72 -7.53 2.23 -1.75
N THR A 73 -8.25 2.97 -0.92
CA THR A 73 -8.26 2.78 0.54
C THR A 73 -8.82 1.41 0.93
N PHE A 74 -9.86 0.93 0.25
CA PHE A 74 -10.47 -0.37 0.55
C PHE A 74 -9.48 -1.55 0.54
N PRO A 75 -8.75 -1.85 -0.56
CA PRO A 75 -7.82 -2.96 -0.60
C PRO A 75 -6.62 -2.76 0.33
N ILE A 76 -6.19 -1.52 0.58
CA ILE A 76 -5.09 -1.24 1.51
C ILE A 76 -5.48 -1.60 2.95
N LEU A 77 -6.71 -1.25 3.35
CA LEU A 77 -7.20 -1.47 4.72
C LEU A 77 -7.71 -2.90 4.92
N PHE A 78 -8.57 -3.40 4.02
CA PHE A 78 -9.20 -4.71 4.15
C PHE A 78 -8.39 -5.85 3.54
N GLY A 79 -7.47 -5.57 2.60
CA GLY A 79 -6.61 -6.59 2.00
C GLY A 79 -5.81 -7.40 3.02
N PRO A 80 -5.01 -6.79 3.91
CA PRO A 80 -4.25 -7.54 4.91
C PRO A 80 -5.16 -8.30 5.88
N LEU A 81 -6.32 -7.73 6.24
CA LEU A 81 -7.33 -8.40 7.09
C LEU A 81 -7.92 -9.63 6.41
N ALA A 82 -8.25 -9.54 5.12
CA ALA A 82 -8.79 -10.64 4.34
C ALA A 82 -7.76 -11.77 4.18
N VAL A 83 -6.52 -11.43 3.81
CA VAL A 83 -5.43 -12.41 3.70
C VAL A 83 -5.17 -13.09 5.04
N TYR A 84 -5.07 -12.31 6.12
CA TYR A 84 -4.92 -12.87 7.47
C TYR A 84 -6.09 -13.76 7.87
N GLY A 85 -7.34 -13.32 7.65
CA GLY A 85 -8.54 -14.06 8.02
C GLY A 85 -8.65 -15.40 7.29
N ILE A 86 -8.36 -15.44 5.99
CA ILE A 86 -8.35 -16.68 5.20
C ILE A 86 -7.29 -17.64 5.75
N LEU A 87 -6.07 -17.14 5.99
CA LEU A 87 -4.97 -17.97 6.50
C LEU A 87 -5.22 -18.43 7.94
N LEU A 88 -5.86 -17.60 8.76
CA LEU A 88 -6.23 -17.94 10.13
C LEU A 88 -7.20 -19.11 10.15
N LEU A 89 -8.24 -19.08 9.30
CA LEU A 89 -9.23 -20.15 9.21
C LEU A 89 -8.63 -21.46 8.68
N ALA A 90 -7.67 -21.38 7.76
CA ALA A 90 -7.08 -22.56 7.13
C ALA A 90 -5.91 -23.18 7.91
N PHE A 91 -5.06 -22.35 8.55
CA PHE A 91 -3.77 -22.78 9.10
C PHE A 91 -3.46 -22.27 10.51
N GLY A 92 -4.35 -21.46 11.10
CA GLY A 92 -4.16 -20.86 12.42
C GLY A 92 -3.30 -19.59 12.44
N ALA A 93 -3.26 -18.93 13.60
CA ALA A 93 -2.69 -17.58 13.73
C ALA A 93 -1.19 -17.51 13.41
N THR A 94 -0.40 -18.46 13.91
CA THR A 94 1.06 -18.47 13.71
C THR A 94 1.42 -18.60 12.23
N ALA A 95 0.78 -19.54 11.52
CA ALA A 95 0.99 -19.72 10.09
C ALA A 95 0.53 -18.48 9.31
N ALA A 96 -0.60 -17.87 9.70
CA ALA A 96 -1.08 -16.65 9.07
C ALA A 96 -0.07 -15.49 9.17
N TYR A 97 0.56 -15.28 10.34
CA TYR A 97 1.60 -14.25 10.48
C TYR A 97 2.84 -14.53 9.65
N ILE A 98 3.31 -15.79 9.62
CA ILE A 98 4.49 -16.18 8.84
C ILE A 98 4.25 -15.96 7.35
N VAL A 99 3.11 -16.42 6.83
CA VAL A 99 2.77 -16.27 5.42
C VAL A 99 2.55 -14.81 5.05
N LEU A 100 1.82 -14.05 5.87
CA LEU A 100 1.56 -12.62 5.62
C LEU A 100 2.88 -11.81 5.61
N GLY A 101 3.77 -12.09 6.56
CA GLY A 101 5.09 -11.47 6.64
C GLY A 101 6.00 -11.88 5.48
N GLY A 102 5.95 -13.16 5.10
CA GLY A 102 6.68 -13.71 3.95
C GLY A 102 6.26 -13.09 2.63
N ILE A 103 4.95 -12.95 2.37
CA ILE A 103 4.43 -12.26 1.18
C ILE A 103 4.86 -10.79 1.19
N GLY A 104 4.79 -10.11 2.34
CA GLY A 104 5.29 -8.74 2.50
C GLY A 104 6.77 -8.62 2.13
N LEU A 105 7.61 -9.49 2.71
CA LEU A 105 9.04 -9.50 2.45
C LEU A 105 9.38 -9.83 0.99
N LEU A 106 8.69 -10.82 0.39
CA LEU A 106 8.82 -11.13 -1.03
C LEU A 106 8.45 -9.94 -1.91
N GLY A 107 7.38 -9.22 -1.57
CA GLY A 107 6.99 -7.98 -2.25
C GLY A 107 8.11 -6.94 -2.23
N ILE A 108 8.74 -6.74 -1.07
CA ILE A 108 9.88 -5.81 -0.91
C ILE A 108 11.06 -6.24 -1.77
N ILE A 109 11.42 -7.53 -1.78
CA ILE A 109 12.52 -8.05 -2.60
C ILE A 109 12.25 -7.82 -4.10
N LEU A 110 10.99 -7.94 -4.52
CA LEU A 110 10.57 -7.74 -5.91
C LEU A 110 10.38 -6.26 -6.30
N HIS A 111 10.52 -5.30 -5.38
CA HIS A 111 10.31 -3.88 -5.64
C HIS A 111 11.06 -3.34 -6.87
N PRO A 112 12.36 -3.60 -7.07
CA PRO A 112 13.08 -3.05 -8.24
C PRO A 112 12.41 -3.46 -9.56
N LYS A 113 12.05 -4.75 -9.68
CA LYS A 113 11.37 -5.27 -10.88
C LYS A 113 9.97 -4.69 -11.06
N LEU A 114 9.23 -4.53 -9.95
CA LEU A 114 7.89 -3.95 -9.98
C LEU A 114 7.94 -2.47 -10.39
N ILE A 115 8.90 -1.70 -9.89
CA ILE A 115 9.09 -0.29 -10.25
C ILE A 115 9.41 -0.17 -11.75
N ASP A 116 10.31 -0.99 -12.27
CA ASP A 116 10.64 -0.99 -13.69
C ASP A 116 9.43 -1.33 -14.56
N TYR A 117 8.65 -2.35 -14.15
CA TYR A 117 7.42 -2.75 -14.83
C TYR A 117 6.40 -1.60 -14.87
N PHE A 118 6.08 -1.02 -13.71
CA PHE A 118 5.10 0.05 -13.63
C PHE A 118 5.57 1.30 -14.35
N THR A 119 6.85 1.64 -14.28
CA THR A 119 7.41 2.80 -14.99
C THR A 119 7.16 2.69 -16.50
N LYS A 120 7.40 1.51 -17.09
CA LYS A 120 7.10 1.28 -18.51
C LYS A 120 5.61 1.44 -18.80
N GLU A 121 4.76 0.90 -17.94
CA GLU A 121 3.30 0.98 -18.12
C GLU A 121 2.76 2.42 -17.99
N TYR A 122 3.28 3.20 -17.05
CA TYR A 122 2.99 4.63 -16.91
C TYR A 122 3.42 5.41 -18.14
N LEU A 123 4.62 5.14 -18.68
CA LEU A 123 5.11 5.79 -19.90
C LEU A 123 4.25 5.44 -21.12
N ASN A 124 3.87 4.16 -21.27
CA ASN A 124 2.99 3.71 -22.35
C ASN A 124 1.61 4.40 -22.32
N ARG A 125 1.07 4.64 -21.13
CA ARG A 125 -0.25 5.27 -20.93
C ARG A 125 -0.20 6.79 -20.81
N LYS A 126 0.99 7.41 -20.82
CA LYS A 126 1.22 8.83 -20.57
C LYS A 126 0.24 9.73 -21.34
N HIS A 127 0.12 9.55 -22.65
CA HIS A 127 -0.74 10.41 -23.48
C HIS A 127 -2.22 10.28 -23.12
N LYS A 128 -2.70 9.05 -22.87
CA LYS A 128 -4.07 8.78 -22.45
C LYS A 128 -4.36 9.40 -21.08
N MET A 129 -3.45 9.26 -20.13
CA MET A 129 -3.56 9.84 -18.79
C MET A 129 -3.61 11.38 -18.85
N ILE A 130 -2.70 12.01 -19.61
CA ILE A 130 -2.69 13.47 -19.81
C ILE A 130 -3.98 13.94 -20.50
N SER A 131 -4.49 13.20 -21.49
CA SER A 131 -5.76 13.56 -22.14
C SER A 131 -6.94 13.52 -21.17
N ALA A 132 -7.01 12.49 -20.31
CA ALA A 132 -8.06 12.33 -19.30
C ALA A 132 -8.02 13.46 -18.26
N TYR A 133 -6.82 13.93 -17.92
CA TYR A 133 -6.61 15.07 -17.02
C TYR A 133 -7.07 16.41 -17.60
N LYS A 134 -7.06 16.57 -18.92
CA LYS A 134 -7.56 17.79 -19.59
C LYS A 134 -9.07 17.77 -19.81
N SER A 135 -9.68 16.58 -19.83
CA SER A 135 -11.12 16.39 -20.07
C SER A 135 -11.97 16.28 -18.79
N THR A 136 -11.34 16.43 -17.61
CA THR A 136 -11.99 16.41 -16.30
C THR A 136 -11.96 17.81 -15.71
#